data_AF-A0AAU6MKK6-F1
#
_entry.id   AF-A0AAU6MKK6-F1
#
_cell.length_a   1.000
_cell.length_b   1.000
_cell.length_c   1.000
_cell.angle_alpha   90.00
_cell.angle_beta   90.00
_cell.angle_gamma   90.00
#
_symmetry.space_group_name_H-M   'P 1'
#
loop_
_entity.id
_entity.type
_entity.pdbx_description
1 polymer ?
#
loop_
_entity_poly.entity_id
_entity_poly.type
_entity_poly.pdbx_seq_one_letter_code
_entity_poly.pdbx_strand_id
1 'polypeptide(L)'
;MFEIKKASETEIAERNDLAEKTAEALTKAGFTVHQDVNQASDSLGVLVWVDPADDSRGGVFVQWSTSSSLNDTAAESALKGEIQSSAFRYFSFVTEHMYATLIAILESAGFQAGDANDDMSPYLIRIES
;
A
#
# COMPACT_ATOMS: atom_id res chain seq x y z
N MET A 1 3.05 -14.84 22.43
CA MET A 1 2.59 -15.05 21.05
C MET A 1 1.19 -14.47 20.99
N PHE A 2 1.02 -13.30 20.37
CA PHE A 2 -0.33 -12.75 20.19
C PHE A 2 -0.98 -13.57 19.07
N GLU A 3 -1.99 -14.36 19.39
CA GLU A 3 -2.85 -14.94 18.36
C GLU A 3 -3.62 -13.78 17.72
N ILE A 4 -3.28 -13.44 16.47
CA ILE A 4 -4.07 -12.52 15.68
C ILE A 4 -5.35 -13.27 15.34
N LYS A 5 -6.44 -12.88 16.00
CA LYS A 5 -7.76 -13.41 15.70
C LYS A 5 -8.15 -12.94 14.31
N LYS A 6 -8.54 -13.89 13.46
CA LYS A 6 -9.00 -13.59 12.11
C LYS A 6 -10.45 -13.13 12.16
N ALA A 7 -10.80 -12.22 11.26
CA ALA A 7 -12.18 -11.84 10.99
C ALA A 7 -13.00 -13.07 10.56
N SER A 8 -14.32 -12.95 10.61
CA SER A 8 -15.20 -14.02 10.14
C SER A 8 -14.98 -14.31 8.64
N GLU A 9 -15.35 -15.50 8.18
CA GLU A 9 -15.25 -15.88 6.76
C GLU A 9 -16.02 -14.91 5.86
N THR A 10 -17.16 -14.39 6.34
CA THR A 10 -17.97 -13.40 5.62
C THR A 10 -17.22 -12.07 5.48
N GLU A 11 -16.67 -11.54 6.57
CA GLU A 11 -15.88 -10.29 6.52
C GLU A 11 -14.64 -10.44 5.65
N ILE A 12 -13.98 -11.60 5.68
CA ILE A 12 -12.82 -11.88 4.81
C ILE A 12 -13.25 -11.93 3.34
N ALA A 13 -14.40 -12.55 3.03
CA ALA A 13 -14.92 -12.60 1.66
C ALA A 13 -15.26 -11.19 1.13
N GLU A 14 -15.86 -10.34 1.96
CA GLU A 14 -16.15 -8.93 1.61
C GLU A 14 -14.87 -8.14 1.35
N ARG A 15 -13.84 -8.30 2.20
CA ARG A 15 -12.53 -7.66 1.99
C ARG A 15 -11.84 -8.15 0.71
N ASN A 16 -11.93 -9.43 0.39
CA ASN A 16 -11.37 -9.97 -0.84
C ASN A 16 -12.06 -9.39 -2.08
N ASP A 17 -13.39 -9.32 -2.08
CA ASP A 17 -14.17 -8.69 -3.16
C ASP A 17 -13.80 -7.20 -3.32
N LEU A 18 -13.65 -6.46 -2.21
CA LEU A 18 -13.19 -5.08 -2.23
C LEU A 18 -11.76 -4.94 -2.79
N ALA A 19 -10.84 -5.83 -2.39
CA ALA A 19 -9.47 -5.85 -2.89
C ALA A 19 -9.40 -6.17 -4.40
N GLU A 20 -10.25 -7.07 -4.90
CA GLU A 20 -10.35 -7.39 -6.33
C GLU A 20 -10.86 -6.18 -7.13
N LYS A 21 -11.94 -5.54 -6.68
CA LYS A 21 -12.48 -4.32 -7.31
C LYS A 21 -11.45 -3.18 -7.33
N THR A 22 -10.73 -3.00 -6.23
CA THR A 22 -9.65 -2.01 -6.10
C THR A 22 -8.55 -2.29 -7.12
N ALA A 23 -8.08 -3.54 -7.21
CA ALA A 23 -7.05 -3.95 -8.16
C ALA A 23 -7.49 -3.78 -9.62
N GLU A 24 -8.75 -4.12 -9.94
CA GLU A 24 -9.32 -3.90 -11.27
C GLU A 24 -9.35 -2.42 -11.66
N ALA A 25 -9.77 -1.54 -10.75
CA ALA A 25 -9.85 -0.11 -11.02
C ALA A 25 -8.48 0.50 -11.32
N LEU A 26 -7.48 0.13 -10.52
CA LEU A 26 -6.09 0.54 -10.73
C LEU A 26 -5.51 -0.03 -12.02
N THR A 27 -5.82 -1.27 -12.36
CA THR A 27 -5.42 -1.88 -13.64
C THR A 27 -6.05 -1.14 -14.82
N LYS A 28 -7.34 -0.78 -14.73
CA LYS A 28 -8.05 0.03 -15.76
C LYS A 28 -7.46 1.43 -15.90
N ALA A 29 -6.94 2.00 -14.82
CA ALA A 29 -6.19 3.27 -14.85
C ALA A 29 -4.78 3.14 -15.45
N GLY A 30 -4.32 1.91 -15.74
CA GLY A 30 -3.05 1.63 -16.41
C GLY A 30 -1.92 1.21 -15.49
N PHE A 31 -2.17 0.93 -14.21
CA PHE A 31 -1.14 0.44 -13.29
C PHE A 31 -0.89 -1.06 -13.44
N THR A 32 0.35 -1.47 -13.19
CA THR A 32 0.67 -2.85 -12.85
C THR A 32 0.34 -3.07 -11.38
N VAL A 33 -0.59 -3.98 -11.11
CA VAL A 33 -1.08 -4.30 -9.76
C VAL A 33 -0.63 -5.69 -9.36
N HIS A 34 -0.16 -5.81 -8.12
CA HIS A 34 0.25 -7.05 -7.47
C HIS A 34 -0.66 -7.29 -6.26
N GLN A 35 -1.01 -8.55 -6.01
CA GLN A 35 -1.87 -8.93 -4.88
C GLN A 35 -1.21 -9.88 -3.86
N ASP A 36 0.01 -10.35 -4.14
CA ASP A 36 0.74 -11.26 -3.25
C ASP A 36 1.76 -10.49 -2.42
N VAL A 37 1.45 -10.31 -1.12
CA VAL A 37 2.35 -9.67 -0.15
C VAL A 37 3.64 -10.45 0.03
N ASN A 38 3.64 -11.77 -0.19
CA ASN A 38 4.85 -12.59 -0.05
C ASN A 38 5.83 -12.39 -1.23
N GLN A 39 5.39 -11.76 -2.31
CA GLN A 39 6.23 -11.38 -3.46
C GLN A 39 6.50 -9.87 -3.52
N ALA A 40 6.11 -9.12 -2.49
CA ALA A 40 6.19 -7.66 -2.46
C ALA A 40 7.62 -7.12 -2.65
N SER A 41 8.65 -7.87 -2.25
CA SER A 41 10.06 -7.43 -2.35
C SER A 41 10.56 -7.25 -3.80
N ASP A 42 9.94 -7.93 -4.76
CA ASP A 42 10.29 -7.82 -6.19
C ASP A 42 9.15 -7.18 -7.01
N SER A 43 8.05 -6.81 -6.36
CA SER A 43 6.86 -6.25 -7.01
C SER A 43 7.05 -4.76 -7.28
N LEU A 44 7.12 -4.37 -8.55
CA LEU A 44 7.17 -2.96 -8.97
C LEU A 44 5.76 -2.46 -9.25
N GLY A 45 5.40 -1.29 -8.72
CA GLY A 45 4.10 -0.68 -9.00
C GLY A 45 3.19 -0.69 -7.80
N VAL A 46 1.92 -1.07 -7.99
CA VAL A 46 0.92 -1.00 -6.91
C VAL A 46 0.72 -2.37 -6.27
N LEU A 47 0.84 -2.45 -4.95
CA LEU A 47 0.49 -3.62 -4.16
C LEU A 47 -0.90 -3.41 -3.54
N VAL A 48 -1.79 -4.38 -3.69
CA VAL A 48 -3.13 -4.40 -3.06
C VAL A 48 -3.27 -5.68 -2.25
N TRP A 49 -3.64 -5.61 -0.97
CA TRP A 49 -3.78 -6.81 -0.16
C TRP A 49 -4.83 -6.70 0.93
N VAL A 50 -5.18 -7.85 1.51
CA VAL A 50 -6.11 -7.97 2.63
C VAL A 50 -5.34 -8.35 3.89
N ASP A 51 -5.50 -7.57 4.96
CA ASP A 51 -5.15 -7.99 6.31
C ASP A 51 -6.36 -8.70 6.95
N PRO A 52 -6.22 -9.99 7.34
CA PRO A 52 -7.33 -10.77 7.87
C PRO A 52 -7.65 -10.50 9.35
N ALA A 53 -6.94 -9.60 10.04
CA ALA A 53 -7.20 -9.31 11.46
C ALA A 53 -8.66 -8.87 11.71
N ASP A 54 -9.23 -9.28 12.84
CA ASP A 54 -10.59 -8.91 13.26
C ASP A 54 -10.69 -7.55 13.95
N ASP A 55 -9.56 -6.92 14.22
CA ASP A 55 -9.48 -5.61 14.87
C ASP A 55 -9.30 -4.47 13.85
N SER A 56 -9.04 -3.26 14.35
CA SER A 56 -8.87 -2.07 13.52
C SER A 56 -7.68 -2.14 12.55
N ARG A 57 -6.77 -3.12 12.70
CA ARG A 57 -5.64 -3.33 11.78
C ARG A 57 -6.05 -4.13 10.54
N GLY A 58 -7.14 -4.88 10.62
CA GLY A 58 -7.71 -5.59 9.48
C GLY A 58 -8.31 -4.66 8.43
N GLY A 59 -8.24 -5.04 7.17
CA GLY A 59 -8.79 -4.23 6.08
C GLY A 59 -8.21 -4.55 4.71
N VAL A 60 -8.51 -3.67 3.74
CA VAL A 60 -7.93 -3.69 2.40
C VAL A 60 -6.96 -2.53 2.28
N PHE A 61 -5.76 -2.82 1.80
CA PHE A 61 -4.66 -1.87 1.76
C PHE A 61 -4.05 -1.76 0.37
N VAL A 62 -3.56 -0.56 0.06
CA VAL A 62 -2.88 -0.23 -1.18
C VAL A 62 -1.58 0.50 -0.87
N GLN A 63 -0.51 0.16 -1.58
CA GLN A 63 0.77 0.84 -1.46
C GLN A 63 1.50 0.91 -2.80
N TRP A 64 2.26 1.99 -3.01
CA TRP A 64 3.22 2.07 -4.10
C TRP A 64 4.58 1.47 -3.69
N SER A 65 5.09 0.57 -4.51
CA SER A 65 6.41 -0.05 -4.36
C SER A 65 7.37 0.50 -5.41
N THR A 66 8.36 1.27 -4.95
CA THR A 66 9.52 1.64 -5.76
C THR A 66 10.45 0.44 -5.96
N SER A 67 11.42 0.53 -6.87
CA SER A 67 12.45 -0.52 -7.00
C SER A 67 13.22 -0.73 -5.69
N SER A 68 13.59 -1.98 -5.42
CA SER A 68 14.42 -2.37 -4.26
C SER A 68 15.70 -1.54 -4.20
N SER A 69 16.36 -1.32 -5.34
CA SER A 69 17.56 -0.47 -5.43
C SER A 69 17.36 0.96 -4.91
N LEU A 70 16.21 1.59 -5.21
CA LEU A 70 15.91 2.95 -4.74
C LEU A 70 15.53 2.92 -3.26
N ASN A 71 14.71 1.94 -2.86
CA ASN A 71 14.30 1.76 -1.47
C ASN A 71 15.52 1.53 -0.55
N ASP A 72 16.38 0.57 -0.88
CA ASP A 72 17.58 0.23 -0.11
C ASP A 72 18.53 1.42 0.03
N THR A 73 18.78 2.14 -1.07
CA THR A 73 19.66 3.32 -1.06
C THR A 73 19.09 4.46 -0.20
N ALA A 74 17.77 4.66 -0.26
CA ALA A 74 17.09 5.65 0.59
C ALA A 74 17.10 5.23 2.06
N ALA A 75 16.85 3.95 2.36
CA ALA A 75 16.90 3.40 3.70
C ALA A 75 18.31 3.53 4.32
N GLU A 76 19.36 3.21 3.57
CA GLU A 76 20.74 3.43 4.01
C GLU A 76 21.04 4.91 4.30
N SER A 77 20.56 5.82 3.44
CA SER A 77 20.70 7.26 3.66
C SER A 77 20.01 7.70 4.96
N ALA A 78 18.79 7.19 5.20
CA ALA A 78 18.02 7.48 6.41
C ALA A 78 18.73 6.99 7.67
N LEU A 79 19.27 5.76 7.65
CA LEU A 79 20.03 5.17 8.77
C LEU A 79 21.30 5.96 9.11
N LYS A 80 21.92 6.61 8.12
CA LYS A 80 23.09 7.49 8.30
C LYS A 80 22.70 8.92 8.70
N GLY A 81 21.41 9.25 8.77
CA GLY A 81 20.90 10.60 9.03
C GLY A 81 21.02 11.54 7.82
N GLU A 82 21.28 11.02 6.63
CA GLU A 82 21.51 11.76 5.39
C GLU A 82 20.20 12.00 4.63
N ILE A 83 19.19 12.53 5.30
CA ILE A 83 17.85 12.77 4.72
C ILE A 83 17.85 13.83 3.59
N GLN A 84 18.98 14.50 3.35
CA GLN A 84 19.16 15.44 2.25
C GLN A 84 19.89 14.81 1.05
N SER A 85 20.24 13.51 1.11
CA SER A 85 20.84 12.81 -0.02
C SER A 85 19.92 12.83 -1.23
N SER A 86 20.50 12.81 -2.43
CA SER A 86 19.72 12.78 -3.67
C SER A 86 18.81 11.55 -3.74
N ALA A 87 19.29 10.40 -3.26
CA ALA A 87 18.53 9.16 -3.23
C ALA A 87 17.32 9.25 -2.29
N PHE A 88 17.50 9.74 -1.06
CA PHE A 88 16.40 9.90 -0.12
C PHE A 88 15.36 10.89 -0.64
N ARG A 89 15.82 12.06 -1.14
CA ARG A 89 14.90 13.06 -1.72
C ARG A 89 14.14 12.53 -2.93
N TYR A 90 14.78 11.75 -3.79
CA TYR A 90 14.11 11.17 -4.96
C TYR A 90 13.09 10.10 -4.56
N PHE A 91 13.44 9.22 -3.61
CA PHE A 91 12.51 8.25 -3.05
C PHE A 91 11.29 8.94 -2.43
N SER A 92 11.48 9.91 -1.54
CA SER A 92 10.38 10.65 -0.89
C SER A 92 9.49 11.31 -1.93
N PHE A 93 10.07 12.00 -2.91
CA PHE A 93 9.31 12.66 -3.98
C PHE A 93 8.42 11.67 -4.73
N VAL A 94 8.97 10.53 -5.18
CA VAL A 94 8.21 9.53 -5.92
C VAL A 94 7.08 8.95 -5.06
N THR A 95 7.40 8.50 -3.85
CA THR A 95 6.43 7.82 -2.98
C THR A 95 5.28 8.75 -2.57
N GLU A 96 5.57 10.00 -2.21
CA GLU A 96 4.56 11.02 -1.86
C GLU A 96 3.61 11.31 -3.02
N HIS A 97 4.14 11.50 -4.23
CA HIS A 97 3.32 11.82 -5.39
C HIS A 97 2.51 10.62 -5.87
N MET A 98 3.07 9.42 -5.80
CA MET A 98 2.35 8.19 -6.12
C MET A 98 1.23 7.91 -5.12
N TYR A 99 1.48 8.09 -3.81
CA TYR A 99 0.45 7.99 -2.78
C TYR A 99 -0.74 8.92 -3.08
N ALA A 100 -0.48 10.21 -3.31
CA ALA A 100 -1.54 11.17 -3.61
C ALA A 100 -2.29 10.84 -4.92
N THR A 101 -1.55 10.35 -5.93
CA THR A 101 -2.13 9.94 -7.22
C THR A 101 -3.04 8.72 -7.08
N LEU A 102 -2.60 7.71 -6.32
CA LEU A 102 -3.38 6.50 -6.09
C LEU A 102 -4.70 6.81 -5.36
N ILE A 103 -4.66 7.66 -4.32
CA ILE A 103 -5.87 8.12 -3.63
C ILE A 103 -6.82 8.78 -4.63
N ALA A 104 -6.35 9.78 -5.39
CA ALA A 104 -7.20 10.50 -6.34
C ALA A 104 -7.84 9.59 -7.40
N ILE A 105 -7.10 8.59 -7.88
CA ILE A 105 -7.59 7.63 -8.87
C ILE A 105 -8.65 6.71 -8.25
N LEU A 106 -8.40 6.19 -7.04
CA LEU A 106 -9.35 5.34 -6.32
C LEU A 106 -10.64 6.10 -5.99
N GLU A 107 -10.54 7.34 -5.50
CA GLU A 107 -11.70 8.20 -5.27
C GLU A 107 -12.48 8.46 -6.57
N SER A 108 -11.78 8.69 -7.70
CA SER A 108 -12.42 8.88 -9.01
C SER A 108 -13.15 7.62 -9.51
N ALA A 109 -12.70 6.44 -9.08
CA ALA A 109 -13.33 5.15 -9.36
C ALA A 109 -14.47 4.81 -8.38
N GLY A 110 -14.74 5.69 -7.39
CA GLY A 110 -15.85 5.58 -6.45
C GLY A 110 -15.51 4.91 -5.12
N PHE A 111 -14.24 4.63 -4.84
CA PHE A 111 -13.81 4.07 -3.57
C PHE A 111 -13.64 5.16 -2.50
N GLN A 112 -13.90 4.80 -1.25
CA GLN A 112 -13.45 5.61 -0.12
C GLN A 112 -12.03 5.16 0.25
N ALA A 113 -11.02 5.91 -0.20
CA ALA A 113 -9.61 5.64 0.03
C ALA A 113 -8.96 6.75 0.87
N GLY A 114 -8.09 6.40 1.81
CA GLY A 114 -7.41 7.39 2.66
C GLY A 114 -6.21 6.83 3.41
N ASP A 115 -5.62 7.66 4.26
CA ASP A 115 -4.48 7.27 5.08
C ASP A 115 -4.84 6.16 6.07
N ALA A 116 -4.02 5.12 6.16
CA ALA A 116 -4.20 4.05 7.14
C ALA A 116 -3.90 4.48 8.59
N ASN A 117 -3.33 5.68 8.80
CA ASN A 117 -2.82 6.22 10.05
C ASN A 117 -1.84 5.27 10.75
N ASP A 118 -0.96 4.65 9.96
CA ASP A 118 0.12 3.79 10.46
C ASP A 118 1.43 4.58 10.49
N ASP A 119 1.88 4.95 11.70
CA ASP A 119 3.15 5.67 11.92
C ASP A 119 4.36 4.91 11.35
N MET A 120 4.27 3.58 11.23
CA MET A 120 5.33 2.75 10.64
C MET A 120 5.26 2.69 9.11
N SER A 121 4.12 3.08 8.52
CA SER A 121 3.83 2.99 7.09
C SER A 121 3.12 4.26 6.58
N PRO A 122 3.79 5.43 6.57
CA PRO A 122 3.18 6.75 6.33
C PRO A 122 2.62 7.00 4.91
N TYR A 123 2.71 5.99 4.02
CA TYR A 123 2.15 6.04 2.66
C TYR A 123 1.24 4.83 2.39
N LEU A 124 0.75 4.20 3.46
CA LEU A 124 -0.19 3.11 3.38
C LEU A 124 -1.60 3.66 3.19
N ILE A 125 -2.26 3.22 2.13
CA ILE A 125 -3.64 3.62 1.82
C ILE A 125 -4.56 2.52 2.30
N ARG A 126 -5.62 2.89 3.01
CA ARG A 126 -6.72 2.01 3.40
C ARG A 126 -7.92 2.25 2.50
N ILE A 127 -8.60 1.17 2.10
CA ILE A 127 -9.86 1.22 1.37
C ILE A 127 -10.99 0.84 2.33
N GLU A 128 -11.97 1.73 2.49
CA GLU A 128 -13.07 1.54 3.44
C GLU A 128 -14.33 0.94 2.79
N SER A 129 -14.60 1.27 1.52
CA SER A 129 -15.75 0.80 0.74
C SER A 129 -15.60 1.04 -0.76
#